data_AF-A0A5R8Y5M1-F1
#
_entry.id   AF-A0A5R8Y5M1-F1
#
_cell.length_a   1.000
_cell.length_b   1.000
_cell.length_c   1.000
_cell.angle_alpha   90.00
_cell.angle_beta   90.00
_cell.angle_gamma   90.00
#
_symmetry.space_group_name_H-M   'P 1'
#
loop_
_entity.id
_entity.type
_entity.pdbx_description
1 polymer ?
#
loop_
_entity_poly.entity_id
_entity_poly.type
_entity_poly.pdbx_seq_one_letter_code
_entity_poly.pdbx_strand_id
1 'polypeptide(L)'
;MPALLLLLLLLLPGILVFPKQGTAVAMLGNLALEQSEAAMRTRINDLKSELANRSCQAPAPLPDLPGVTPGGTLPATPLPPNAAGAMRRLTVADVVTMLDQATVLIVAGDGTRTMSSGSGFFVSPDLIVTNRHVVEASPAGHVIVVNKALGGARKGKVIATSATSNLGEQDYALIKMLGDPFQQALPLTKASEKGQQIYAAGYPSIFMETDEHFLKLLAGVVTSAPDMVLTQGIVTVLQDSPAGNRMVLHSADISPGNSGGPMTDRCGRVIGVNTFVKTSSEQQVRLNFALKSDSLLAFLAAQNVHIDQQDAPCLSSAPANQAEAAERHEAKSADRLHCGH
;
A
#
# COMPACT_ATOMS: atom_id res chain seq x y z
N MET A 1 -15.56 64.08 -1.31
CA MET A 1 -15.43 63.84 0.15
C MET A 1 -16.76 63.39 0.80
N PRO A 2 -17.37 62.25 0.39
CA PRO A 2 -18.25 61.53 1.33
C PRO A 2 -17.92 60.04 1.49
N ALA A 3 -17.08 59.45 0.63
CA ALA A 3 -16.74 58.02 0.70
C ALA A 3 -15.73 57.67 1.81
N LEU A 4 -14.93 58.64 2.28
CA LEU A 4 -13.93 58.42 3.34
C LEU A 4 -14.55 58.42 4.75
N LEU A 5 -15.75 59.00 4.91
CA LEU A 5 -16.43 59.08 6.21
C LEU A 5 -17.16 57.77 6.57
N LEU A 6 -17.58 57.00 5.56
CA LEU A 6 -18.28 55.73 5.78
C LEU A 6 -17.33 54.60 6.20
N LEU A 7 -16.06 54.65 5.77
CA LEU A 7 -15.07 53.61 6.08
C LEU A 7 -14.54 53.72 7.53
N LEU A 8 -14.61 54.91 8.13
CA LEU A 8 -14.12 55.17 9.49
C LEU A 8 -15.12 54.75 10.59
N LEU A 9 -16.40 54.57 10.24
CA LEU A 9 -17.45 54.11 11.15
C LEU A 9 -17.42 52.59 11.41
N LEU A 10 -16.72 51.81 10.57
CA LEU A 10 -16.57 50.36 10.72
C LEU A 10 -15.34 49.94 11.56
N LEU A 11 -14.53 50.90 12.03
CA LEU A 11 -13.33 50.64 12.84
C LEU A 11 -13.50 50.93 14.34
N LEU A 12 -14.72 51.21 14.80
CA LEU A 12 -15.02 51.32 16.23
C LEU A 12 -15.28 49.92 16.82
N PRO A 13 -14.44 49.41 17.75
CA PRO A 13 -14.69 48.14 18.40
C PRO A 13 -15.87 48.32 19.37
N GLY A 14 -17.03 47.71 19.06
CA GLY A 14 -18.18 47.71 19.98
C GLY A 14 -19.58 47.68 19.35
N ILE A 15 -19.73 47.72 18.02
CA ILE A 15 -21.04 47.75 17.34
C ILE A 15 -21.31 46.45 16.55
N LEU A 16 -21.08 45.30 17.20
CA LEU A 16 -21.67 44.04 16.75
C LEU A 16 -22.67 43.60 17.82
N VAL A 17 -23.91 44.09 17.68
CA VAL A 17 -25.05 43.55 18.41
C VAL A 17 -25.39 42.20 17.78
N PHE A 18 -24.86 41.12 18.35
CA PHE A 18 -25.36 39.78 18.08
C PHE A 18 -26.76 39.65 18.70
N PRO A 19 -27.79 39.22 17.96
CA PRO A 19 -29.06 38.86 18.57
C PRO A 19 -28.81 37.69 19.53
N LYS A 20 -29.19 37.87 20.80
CA LYS A 20 -29.15 36.81 21.83
C LYS A 20 -29.90 35.59 21.30
N GLN A 21 -29.19 34.47 21.14
CA GLN A 21 -29.80 33.19 20.80
C GLN A 21 -30.83 32.85 21.87
N GLY A 22 -32.10 32.92 21.49
CA GLY A 22 -33.22 32.51 22.31
C GLY A 22 -33.17 31.01 22.58
N THR A 23 -33.66 30.66 23.75
CA THR A 23 -33.86 29.34 24.38
C THR A 23 -34.58 28.26 23.55
N ALA A 24 -34.85 28.49 22.26
CA ALA A 24 -35.58 27.57 21.39
C ALA A 24 -34.71 26.47 20.75
N VAL A 25 -33.39 26.67 20.59
CA VAL A 25 -32.51 25.70 19.90
C VAL A 25 -32.20 24.46 20.77
N ALA A 26 -32.22 24.59 22.10
CA ALA A 26 -31.95 23.47 23.01
C ALA A 26 -33.10 22.43 23.06
N MET A 27 -34.35 22.86 22.88
CA MET A 27 -35.52 21.96 22.89
C MET A 27 -35.60 21.08 21.63
N LEU A 28 -35.22 21.60 20.46
CA LEU A 28 -35.22 20.85 19.20
C LEU A 28 -34.15 19.75 19.16
N GLY A 29 -33.01 19.95 19.85
CA GLY A 29 -31.97 18.94 19.98
C GLY A 29 -32.38 17.74 20.83
N ASN A 30 -33.04 17.98 21.98
CA ASN A 30 -33.46 16.91 22.89
C ASN A 30 -34.59 16.05 22.30
N LEU A 31 -35.56 16.66 21.62
CA LEU A 31 -36.63 15.91 20.94
C LEU A 31 -36.10 15.05 19.78
N ALA A 32 -35.16 15.57 18.99
CA ALA A 32 -34.54 14.80 17.91
C ALA A 32 -33.67 13.64 18.44
N LEU A 33 -32.99 13.85 19.57
CA LEU A 33 -32.19 12.82 20.23
C LEU A 33 -33.08 11.73 20.85
N GLU A 34 -34.16 12.09 21.55
CA GLU A 34 -35.13 11.14 22.11
C GLU A 34 -35.83 10.32 21.01
N GLN A 35 -36.18 10.94 19.88
CA GLN A 35 -36.73 10.21 18.73
C GLN A 35 -35.73 9.22 18.12
N SER A 36 -34.45 9.58 18.07
CA SER A 36 -33.38 8.69 17.58
C SER A 36 -33.16 7.49 18.51
N GLU A 37 -33.11 7.72 19.82
CA GLU A 37 -32.93 6.66 20.81
C GLU A 37 -34.12 5.69 20.83
N ALA A 38 -35.34 6.20 20.73
CA ALA A 38 -36.54 5.38 20.62
C ALA A 38 -36.52 4.51 19.35
N ALA A 39 -36.14 5.09 18.20
CA ALA A 39 -36.03 4.36 16.94
C ALA A 39 -34.96 3.25 16.98
N MET A 40 -33.81 3.50 17.61
CA MET A 40 -32.76 2.48 17.77
C MET A 40 -33.20 1.34 18.70
N ARG A 41 -33.87 1.65 19.81
CA ARG A 41 -34.39 0.62 20.74
C ARG A 41 -35.42 -0.28 20.07
N THR A 42 -36.33 0.29 19.27
CA THR A 42 -37.29 -0.49 18.49
C THR A 42 -36.57 -1.41 17.50
N ARG A 43 -35.56 -0.92 16.78
CA ARG A 43 -34.76 -1.73 15.84
C ARG A 43 -34.06 -2.90 16.54
N ILE A 44 -33.49 -2.66 17.73
CA ILE A 44 -32.82 -3.70 18.54
C ILE A 44 -33.83 -4.75 19.00
N ASN A 45 -35.03 -4.34 19.41
CA ASN A 45 -36.07 -5.27 19.85
C ASN A 45 -36.64 -6.09 18.69
N ASP A 46 -36.81 -5.49 17.52
CA ASP A 46 -37.19 -6.21 16.29
C ASP A 46 -36.12 -7.21 15.87
N LEU A 47 -34.84 -6.82 15.89
CA LEU A 47 -33.74 -7.73 15.59
C LEU A 47 -33.66 -8.88 16.60
N LYS A 48 -33.91 -8.61 17.89
CA LYS A 48 -33.96 -9.66 18.92
C LYS A 48 -35.16 -10.57 18.75
N SER A 49 -36.32 -10.04 18.35
CA SER A 49 -37.51 -10.85 18.11
C SER A 49 -37.33 -11.71 16.86
N GLU A 50 -36.76 -11.18 15.79
CA GLU A 50 -36.37 -11.94 14.59
C GLU A 50 -35.34 -13.03 14.92
N LEU A 51 -34.35 -12.73 15.76
CA LEU A 51 -33.35 -13.70 16.18
C LEU A 51 -33.97 -14.80 17.07
N ALA A 52 -34.94 -14.45 17.93
CA ALA A 52 -35.69 -15.40 18.74
C ALA A 52 -36.68 -16.25 17.92
N ASN A 53 -37.20 -15.72 16.81
CA ASN A 53 -38.11 -16.42 15.90
C ASN A 53 -37.38 -17.28 14.86
N ARG A 54 -36.04 -17.22 14.80
CA ARG A 54 -35.23 -18.19 14.06
C ARG A 54 -35.22 -19.52 14.81
N SER A 55 -36.28 -20.29 14.64
CA SER A 55 -36.20 -21.73 14.85
C SER A 55 -35.15 -22.29 13.89
N CYS A 56 -34.14 -22.96 14.45
CA CYS A 56 -33.19 -23.73 13.65
C CYS A 56 -33.95 -24.94 13.07
N GLN A 57 -34.65 -24.75 11.97
CA GLN A 57 -35.10 -25.88 11.16
C GLN A 57 -33.87 -26.43 10.44
N ALA A 58 -33.46 -27.63 10.84
CA ALA A 58 -32.58 -28.43 9.99
C ALA A 58 -33.24 -28.53 8.60
N PRO A 59 -32.49 -28.31 7.50
CA PRO A 59 -33.02 -28.56 6.17
C PRO A 59 -33.58 -29.98 6.13
N ALA A 60 -34.76 -30.16 5.52
CA ALA A 60 -35.29 -31.48 5.24
C ALA A 60 -34.20 -32.32 4.55
N PRO A 61 -34.08 -33.63 4.87
CA PRO A 61 -33.10 -34.49 4.21
C PRO A 61 -33.22 -34.32 2.69
N LEU A 62 -32.12 -33.94 2.05
CA LEU A 62 -32.05 -33.95 0.60
C LEU A 62 -32.39 -35.37 0.14
N PRO A 63 -33.22 -35.56 -0.90
CA PRO A 63 -33.45 -36.87 -1.46
C PRO A 63 -32.10 -37.48 -1.87
N ASP A 64 -31.87 -38.73 -1.49
CA ASP A 64 -30.65 -39.46 -1.80
C ASP A 64 -30.39 -39.43 -3.31
N LEU A 65 -29.35 -38.70 -3.71
CA LEU A 65 -28.83 -38.81 -5.06
C LEU A 65 -28.20 -40.21 -5.18
N PRO A 66 -28.61 -41.04 -6.16
CA PRO A 66 -28.02 -42.36 -6.33
C PRO A 66 -26.53 -42.20 -6.65
N GLY A 67 -25.67 -42.67 -5.74
CA GLY A 67 -24.22 -42.78 -5.97
C GLY A 67 -23.29 -42.11 -4.96
N VAL A 68 -23.78 -41.46 -3.89
CA VAL A 68 -22.90 -40.87 -2.87
C VAL A 68 -22.96 -41.67 -1.57
N THR A 69 -22.01 -42.57 -1.38
CA THR A 69 -21.78 -43.24 -0.09
C THR A 69 -21.10 -42.29 0.90
N PRO A 70 -21.62 -42.07 2.12
CA PRO A 70 -20.92 -41.35 3.16
C PRO A 70 -19.67 -42.15 3.58
N GLY A 71 -18.48 -41.62 3.32
CA GLY A 71 -17.20 -42.29 3.60
C GLY A 71 -16.25 -42.39 2.40
N GLY A 72 -16.68 -41.97 1.21
CA GLY A 72 -15.79 -41.83 0.06
C GLY A 72 -14.90 -40.60 0.22
N THR A 73 -13.60 -40.81 0.38
CA THR A 73 -12.58 -39.77 0.17
C THR A 73 -12.86 -39.13 -1.18
N LEU A 74 -13.11 -37.82 -1.23
CA LEU A 74 -13.12 -37.11 -2.51
C LEU A 74 -11.81 -37.46 -3.21
N PRO A 75 -11.81 -37.95 -4.47
CA PRO A 75 -10.58 -38.13 -5.19
C PRO A 75 -9.88 -36.78 -5.17
N ALA A 76 -8.70 -36.72 -4.54
CA ALA A 76 -7.85 -35.56 -4.60
C ALA A 76 -7.67 -35.29 -6.09
N THR A 77 -8.33 -34.24 -6.60
CA THR A 77 -8.09 -33.79 -7.96
C THR A 77 -6.58 -33.62 -8.05
N PRO A 78 -5.88 -34.33 -8.94
CA PRO A 78 -4.45 -34.16 -9.05
C PRO A 78 -4.21 -32.67 -9.24
N LEU A 79 -3.39 -32.08 -8.37
CA LEU A 79 -2.86 -30.75 -8.62
C LEU A 79 -2.41 -30.76 -10.09
N PRO A 80 -2.80 -29.76 -10.90
CA PRO A 80 -2.37 -29.72 -12.29
C PRO A 80 -0.84 -29.88 -12.31
N PRO A 81 -0.26 -30.65 -13.25
CA PRO A 81 1.15 -31.07 -13.23
C PRO A 81 2.18 -29.92 -13.26
N ASN A 82 1.73 -28.65 -13.23
CA ASN A 82 2.55 -27.44 -13.15
C ASN A 82 2.64 -26.80 -11.74
N ALA A 83 2.13 -27.42 -10.68
CA ALA A 83 2.29 -26.88 -9.32
C ALA A 83 3.73 -27.01 -8.76
N ALA A 84 4.61 -27.79 -9.42
CA ALA A 84 5.97 -28.09 -8.97
C ALA A 84 6.98 -26.91 -9.07
N GLY A 85 6.52 -25.70 -9.41
CA GLY A 85 7.37 -24.50 -9.45
C GLY A 85 6.65 -23.22 -9.04
N ALA A 86 5.42 -23.30 -8.53
CA ALA A 86 4.66 -22.10 -8.14
C ALA A 86 5.17 -21.53 -6.81
N MET A 87 5.29 -20.21 -6.74
CA MET A 87 5.75 -19.53 -5.54
C MET A 87 4.64 -19.44 -4.49
N ARG A 88 5.02 -19.59 -3.22
CA ARG A 88 4.11 -19.46 -2.09
C ARG A 88 3.84 -17.99 -1.78
N ARG A 89 2.56 -17.63 -1.67
CA ARG A 89 2.16 -16.31 -1.15
C ARG A 89 2.68 -16.10 0.26
N LEU A 90 3.23 -14.92 0.49
CA LEU A 90 3.66 -14.47 1.81
C LEU A 90 2.45 -14.00 2.62
N THR A 91 2.55 -14.07 3.95
CA THR A 91 1.58 -13.38 4.80
C THR A 91 1.79 -11.87 4.68
N VAL A 92 0.78 -11.07 5.02
CA VAL A 92 0.93 -9.60 5.01
C VAL A 92 2.06 -9.16 5.95
N ALA A 93 2.20 -9.81 7.11
CA ALA A 93 3.27 -9.52 8.05
C ALA A 93 4.66 -9.81 7.48
N ASP A 94 4.81 -10.90 6.72
CA ASP A 94 6.07 -11.24 6.04
C ASP A 94 6.39 -10.23 4.93
N VAL A 95 5.38 -9.82 4.15
CA VAL A 95 5.53 -8.77 3.13
C VAL A 95 5.97 -7.46 3.77
N VAL A 96 5.32 -7.04 4.86
CA VAL A 96 5.69 -5.83 5.61
C VAL A 96 7.14 -5.93 6.07
N THR A 97 7.52 -7.02 6.74
CA THR A 97 8.87 -7.22 7.28
C THR A 97 9.94 -7.20 6.18
N MET A 98 9.66 -7.85 5.05
CA MET A 98 10.55 -7.85 3.88
C MET A 98 10.72 -6.43 3.31
N LEU A 99 9.62 -5.71 3.12
CA LEU A 99 9.64 -4.36 2.55
C LEU A 99 10.26 -3.34 3.48
N ASP A 100 10.03 -3.44 4.79
CA ASP A 100 10.65 -2.60 5.83
C ASP A 100 12.18 -2.68 5.79
N GLN A 101 12.72 -3.87 5.48
CA GLN A 101 14.16 -4.06 5.38
C GLN A 101 14.68 -3.57 4.02
N ALA A 102 13.99 -3.87 2.93
CA ALA A 102 14.52 -3.63 1.59
C ALA A 102 14.25 -2.21 1.05
N THR A 103 13.28 -1.48 1.58
CA THR A 103 12.86 -0.16 1.07
C THR A 103 13.56 0.97 1.83
N VAL A 104 14.21 1.86 1.10
CA VAL A 104 15.04 2.92 1.68
C VAL A 104 14.49 4.31 1.36
N LEU A 105 14.70 5.24 2.28
CA LEU A 105 14.54 6.67 2.05
C LEU A 105 15.82 7.19 1.37
N ILE A 106 15.64 7.85 0.23
CA ILE A 106 16.71 8.52 -0.51
C ILE A 106 16.60 10.01 -0.28
N VAL A 107 17.67 10.63 0.18
CA VAL A 107 17.81 12.09 0.27
C VAL A 107 18.95 12.52 -0.64
N ALA A 108 18.62 13.31 -1.66
CA ALA A 108 19.57 13.86 -2.62
C ALA A 108 19.62 15.38 -2.49
N GLY A 109 20.80 15.98 -2.51
CA GLY A 109 20.92 17.43 -2.49
C GLY A 109 22.34 17.90 -2.79
N ASP A 110 22.45 19.20 -3.06
CA ASP A 110 23.71 19.87 -3.44
C ASP A 110 24.43 20.54 -2.26
N GLY A 111 23.86 20.48 -1.05
CA GLY A 111 24.38 21.12 0.16
C GLY A 111 24.14 22.64 0.25
N THR A 112 23.50 23.25 -0.74
CA THR A 112 23.31 24.72 -0.83
C THR A 112 21.88 25.19 -0.56
N ARG A 113 20.88 24.30 -0.71
CA ARG A 113 19.47 24.34 -0.21
C ARG A 113 18.53 23.49 -1.08
N THR A 114 18.99 23.00 -2.22
CA THR A 114 18.20 22.13 -3.08
C THR A 114 18.27 20.71 -2.53
N MET A 115 17.14 20.21 -2.03
CA MET A 115 17.02 18.84 -1.56
C MET A 115 15.80 18.19 -2.20
N SER A 116 15.98 16.96 -2.65
CA SER A 116 14.92 16.06 -3.10
C SER A 116 14.92 14.85 -2.17
N SER A 117 13.73 14.32 -1.92
CA SER A 117 13.58 13.07 -1.18
C SER A 117 12.61 12.16 -1.92
N GLY A 118 12.88 10.87 -1.84
CA GLY A 118 12.07 9.84 -2.46
C GLY A 118 12.37 8.48 -1.84
N SER A 119 11.85 7.44 -2.46
CA SER A 119 12.05 6.07 -2.02
C SER A 119 12.97 5.32 -2.97
N GLY A 120 13.56 4.24 -2.50
CA GLY A 120 14.30 3.29 -3.30
C GLY A 120 14.21 1.90 -2.70
N PHE A 121 14.78 0.90 -3.35
CA PHE A 121 14.88 -0.43 -2.79
C PHE A 121 16.11 -1.17 -3.27
N PHE A 122 16.59 -2.09 -2.43
CA PHE A 122 17.73 -2.94 -2.75
C PHE A 122 17.37 -3.97 -3.83
N VAL A 123 18.20 -4.03 -4.88
CA VAL A 123 18.16 -5.05 -5.94
C VAL A 123 19.36 -6.00 -5.86
N SER A 124 20.42 -5.58 -5.16
CA SER A 124 21.51 -6.45 -4.73
C SER A 124 21.98 -5.98 -3.34
N PRO A 125 22.94 -6.66 -2.68
CA PRO A 125 23.36 -6.30 -1.34
C PRO A 125 23.85 -4.86 -1.15
N ASP A 126 24.29 -4.19 -2.22
CA ASP A 126 24.78 -2.82 -2.17
C ASP A 126 24.28 -1.94 -3.33
N LEU A 127 23.36 -2.45 -4.14
CA LEU A 127 22.75 -1.71 -5.23
C LEU A 127 21.29 -1.42 -4.93
N ILE A 128 20.93 -0.16 -5.12
CA ILE A 128 19.62 0.39 -4.84
C ILE A 128 19.08 1.01 -6.12
N VAL A 129 17.83 0.70 -6.44
CA VAL A 129 17.09 1.35 -7.53
C VAL A 129 16.19 2.42 -6.95
N THR A 130 16.10 3.55 -7.65
CA THR A 130 15.13 4.62 -7.41
C THR A 130 14.76 5.27 -8.76
N ASN A 131 13.93 6.31 -8.75
CA ASN A 131 13.70 7.10 -9.96
C ASN A 131 14.85 8.10 -10.19
N ARG A 132 15.08 8.46 -11.45
CA ARG A 132 16.11 9.44 -11.81
C ARG A 132 15.76 10.82 -11.23
N HIS A 133 14.51 11.27 -11.33
CA HIS A 133 14.12 12.58 -10.80
C HIS A 133 14.36 12.74 -9.29
N VAL A 134 14.42 11.63 -8.53
CA VAL A 134 14.73 11.66 -7.09
C VAL A 134 16.16 12.12 -6.85
N VAL A 135 17.10 11.74 -7.73
CA VAL A 135 18.54 12.02 -7.56
C VAL A 135 19.05 13.24 -8.33
N GLU A 136 18.23 13.83 -9.20
CA GLU A 136 18.59 15.00 -10.02
C GLU A 136 19.00 16.22 -9.20
N ALA A 137 18.51 16.34 -7.97
CA ALA A 137 18.90 17.40 -7.03
C ALA A 137 20.35 17.26 -6.51
N SER A 138 21.05 16.17 -6.84
CA SER A 138 22.48 15.96 -6.52
C SER A 138 23.31 15.80 -7.79
N PRO A 139 23.78 16.90 -8.41
CA PRO A 139 24.60 16.85 -9.63
C PRO A 139 25.91 16.09 -9.45
N ALA A 140 26.46 16.07 -8.23
CA ALA A 140 27.64 15.30 -7.88
C ALA A 140 27.37 13.80 -7.70
N GLY A 141 26.10 13.37 -7.77
CA GLY A 141 25.68 11.98 -7.63
C GLY A 141 25.82 11.41 -6.21
N HIS A 142 26.00 12.25 -5.21
CA HIS A 142 26.08 11.82 -3.81
C HIS A 142 24.70 11.89 -3.16
N VAL A 143 24.27 10.80 -2.54
CA VAL A 143 22.96 10.70 -1.88
C VAL A 143 23.14 10.13 -0.48
N ILE A 144 22.14 10.34 0.36
CA ILE A 144 22.01 9.69 1.66
C ILE A 144 20.92 8.64 1.56
N VAL A 145 21.25 7.43 1.99
CA VAL A 145 20.37 6.26 2.05
C VAL A 145 20.03 6.02 3.51
N VAL A 146 18.73 5.98 3.83
CA VAL A 146 18.26 5.79 5.20
C VAL A 146 17.27 4.63 5.24
N ASN A 147 17.48 3.73 6.19
CA ASN A 147 16.57 2.65 6.52
C ASN A 147 16.86 2.19 7.95
N LYS A 148 15.81 1.83 8.69
CA LYS A 148 15.90 1.42 10.09
C LYS A 148 16.79 0.19 10.29
N ALA A 149 16.73 -0.77 9.39
CA ALA A 149 17.55 -1.99 9.40
C ALA A 149 19.04 -1.73 9.08
N LEU A 150 19.40 -0.58 8.51
CA LEU A 150 20.81 -0.17 8.35
C LEU A 150 21.42 0.36 9.66
N GLY A 151 20.62 0.61 10.69
CA GLY A 151 21.07 1.18 11.96
C GLY A 151 21.56 2.63 11.85
N GLY A 152 21.26 3.31 10.74
CA GLY A 152 21.57 4.72 10.50
C GLY A 152 21.82 5.03 9.03
N ALA A 153 21.93 6.32 8.72
CA ALA A 153 22.16 6.83 7.39
C ALA A 153 23.49 6.32 6.81
N ARG A 154 23.47 5.97 5.52
CA ARG A 154 24.63 5.57 4.73
C ARG A 154 24.79 6.52 3.54
N LYS A 155 26.02 6.69 3.09
CA LYS A 155 26.29 7.44 1.86
C LYS A 155 26.06 6.52 0.66
N GLY A 156 25.50 7.05 -0.41
CA GLY A 156 25.36 6.37 -1.69
C GLY A 156 25.95 7.20 -2.82
N LYS A 157 26.35 6.53 -3.90
CA LYS A 157 26.80 7.14 -5.13
C LYS A 157 25.92 6.68 -6.29
N VAL A 158 25.39 7.61 -7.06
CA VAL A 158 24.69 7.32 -8.32
C VAL A 158 25.73 6.82 -9.33
N ILE A 159 25.54 5.60 -9.82
CA ILE A 159 26.46 4.96 -10.77
C ILE A 159 25.89 4.85 -12.19
N ALA A 160 24.56 4.92 -12.34
CA ALA A 160 23.89 4.96 -13.64
C ALA A 160 22.54 5.66 -13.53
N THR A 161 22.08 6.25 -14.63
CA THR A 161 20.75 6.85 -14.77
C THR A 161 20.18 6.56 -16.16
N SER A 162 18.86 6.56 -16.29
CA SER A 162 18.18 6.59 -17.58
C SER A 162 18.43 7.92 -18.31
N ALA A 163 18.19 7.97 -19.62
CA ALA A 163 18.49 9.14 -20.45
C ALA A 163 17.59 10.36 -20.18
N THR A 164 16.38 10.16 -19.67
CA THR A 164 15.38 11.20 -19.38
C THR A 164 14.65 10.90 -18.07
N SER A 165 13.85 11.85 -17.60
CA SER A 165 12.93 11.72 -16.46
C SER A 165 11.51 12.18 -16.83
N ASN A 166 11.22 12.24 -18.13
CA ASN A 166 9.93 12.68 -18.64
C ASN A 166 8.83 11.67 -18.32
N LEU A 167 7.59 12.16 -18.22
CA LEU A 167 6.44 11.32 -17.93
C LEU A 167 6.26 10.22 -18.99
N GLY A 168 6.27 8.97 -18.53
CA GLY A 168 6.13 7.78 -19.37
C GLY A 168 7.42 7.29 -20.04
N GLU A 169 8.54 7.99 -19.85
CA GLU A 169 9.85 7.50 -20.25
C GLU A 169 10.50 6.64 -19.15
N GLN A 170 11.66 6.06 -19.42
CA GLN A 170 12.43 5.37 -18.39
C GLN A 170 12.96 6.40 -17.40
N ASP A 171 12.60 6.25 -16.14
CA ASP A 171 12.99 7.17 -15.06
C ASP A 171 13.63 6.36 -13.94
N TYR A 172 14.88 5.94 -14.16
CA TYR A 172 15.60 5.05 -13.25
C TYR A 172 16.97 5.63 -12.89
N ALA A 173 17.35 5.46 -11.64
CA ALA A 173 18.72 5.67 -11.17
C ALA A 173 19.17 4.44 -10.38
N LEU A 174 20.44 4.09 -10.57
CA LEU A 174 21.12 3.04 -9.83
C LEU A 174 22.12 3.68 -8.87
N ILE A 175 21.96 3.37 -7.59
CA ILE A 175 22.80 3.88 -6.50
C ILE A 175 23.62 2.72 -5.95
N LYS A 176 24.93 2.92 -5.84
CA LYS A 176 25.82 2.09 -5.05
C LYS A 176 25.88 2.61 -3.62
N MET A 177 25.38 1.84 -2.66
CA MET A 177 25.54 2.15 -1.24
C MET A 177 26.99 1.94 -0.82
N LEU A 178 27.52 2.86 -0.01
CA LEU A 178 28.87 2.76 0.57
C LEU A 178 28.80 2.15 1.97
N GLY A 179 29.68 1.20 2.25
CA GLY A 179 29.76 0.49 3.54
C GLY A 179 29.53 -1.01 3.38
N ASP A 180 29.16 -1.67 4.47
CA ASP A 180 28.93 -3.11 4.49
C ASP A 180 27.70 -3.49 3.65
N PRO A 181 27.76 -4.60 2.90
CA PRO A 181 26.63 -5.11 2.13
C PRO A 181 25.44 -5.44 3.03
N PHE A 182 24.24 -5.13 2.57
CA PHE A 182 22.98 -5.36 3.25
C PHE A 182 22.20 -6.50 2.57
N GLN A 183 22.01 -7.63 3.24
CA GLN A 183 21.60 -8.88 2.59
C GLN A 183 20.09 -9.00 2.25
N GLN A 184 19.39 -7.90 2.01
CA GLN A 184 17.97 -7.93 1.68
C GLN A 184 17.72 -7.24 0.35
N ALA A 185 17.77 -8.03 -0.73
CA ALA A 185 17.41 -7.58 -2.07
C ALA A 185 16.04 -8.14 -2.46
N LEU A 186 15.22 -7.33 -3.13
CA LEU A 186 13.92 -7.78 -3.60
C LEU A 186 14.06 -8.50 -4.95
N PRO A 187 13.43 -9.67 -5.12
CA PRO A 187 13.34 -10.31 -6.42
C PRO A 187 12.43 -9.51 -7.35
N LEU A 188 12.72 -9.56 -8.65
CA LEU A 188 11.91 -8.88 -9.67
C LEU A 188 11.14 -9.92 -10.48
N THR A 189 9.99 -9.51 -11.03
CA THR A 189 9.21 -10.38 -11.92
C THR A 189 8.64 -9.59 -13.09
N LYS A 190 8.54 -10.24 -14.25
CA LYS A 190 7.75 -9.72 -15.37
C LYS A 190 6.29 -10.10 -15.27
N ALA A 191 5.94 -11.06 -14.41
CA ALA A 191 4.58 -11.53 -14.24
C ALA A 191 3.74 -10.48 -13.50
N SER A 192 2.75 -9.91 -14.19
CA SER A 192 1.73 -9.06 -13.57
C SER A 192 0.43 -9.15 -14.35
N GLU A 193 -0.70 -9.15 -13.66
CA GLU A 193 -2.02 -9.24 -14.27
C GLU A 193 -2.96 -8.16 -13.73
N LYS A 194 -3.94 -7.76 -14.55
CA LYS A 194 -5.02 -6.89 -14.10
C LYS A 194 -5.83 -7.58 -13.00
N GLY A 195 -6.17 -6.84 -11.96
CA GLY A 195 -6.90 -7.33 -10.78
C GLY A 195 -6.00 -8.00 -9.73
N GLN A 196 -4.71 -8.17 -10.00
CA GLN A 196 -3.76 -8.69 -9.03
C GLN A 196 -3.59 -7.73 -7.85
N GLN A 197 -3.60 -8.25 -6.62
CA GLN A 197 -3.28 -7.46 -5.43
C GLN A 197 -1.80 -7.10 -5.41
N ILE A 198 -1.54 -5.85 -5.04
CA ILE A 198 -0.22 -5.26 -4.96
C ILE A 198 -0.02 -4.55 -3.63
N TYR A 199 1.23 -4.37 -3.27
CA TYR A 199 1.67 -3.56 -2.14
C TYR A 199 2.65 -2.51 -2.65
N ALA A 200 2.44 -1.25 -2.28
CA ALA A 200 3.35 -0.16 -2.58
C ALA A 200 4.01 0.30 -1.27
N ALA A 201 5.34 0.38 -1.29
CA ALA A 201 6.14 0.76 -0.15
C ALA A 201 6.96 2.02 -0.46
N GLY A 202 7.11 2.88 0.56
CA GLY A 202 7.93 4.09 0.44
C GLY A 202 7.85 5.00 1.65
N TYR A 203 8.35 6.22 1.46
CA TYR A 203 8.44 7.29 2.45
C TYR A 203 7.74 8.54 1.93
N PRO A 204 6.40 8.59 1.99
CA PRO A 204 5.64 9.70 1.43
C PRO A 204 5.85 10.98 2.24
N SER A 205 6.18 12.08 1.57
CA SER A 205 6.59 13.34 2.21
C SER A 205 5.57 13.87 3.20
N ILE A 206 4.27 13.69 2.92
CA ILE A 206 3.18 14.13 3.81
C ILE A 206 3.19 13.44 5.19
N PHE A 207 3.72 12.21 5.27
CA PHE A 207 3.90 11.53 6.56
C PHE A 207 5.25 11.93 7.19
N MET A 208 6.26 12.22 6.37
CA MET A 208 7.58 12.60 6.85
C MET A 208 7.60 13.98 7.51
N GLU A 209 6.77 14.93 7.05
CA GLU A 209 6.70 16.29 7.61
C GLU A 209 6.34 16.33 9.11
N THR A 210 5.63 15.33 9.62
CA THR A 210 5.22 15.22 11.02
C THR A 210 5.93 14.10 11.79
N ASP A 211 6.80 13.33 11.12
CA ASP A 211 7.53 12.21 11.71
C ASP A 211 8.73 12.70 12.55
N GLU A 212 8.73 12.35 13.84
CA GLU A 212 9.77 12.78 14.77
C GLU A 212 11.17 12.26 14.39
N HIS A 213 11.26 11.04 13.83
CA HIS A 213 12.52 10.42 13.48
C HIS A 213 13.11 11.08 12.23
N PHE A 214 12.27 11.46 11.26
CA PHE A 214 12.67 12.24 10.10
C PHE A 214 13.12 13.65 10.48
N LEU A 215 12.40 14.34 11.38
CA LEU A 215 12.83 15.66 11.86
C LEU A 215 14.18 15.60 12.59
N LYS A 216 14.41 14.55 13.40
CA LYS A 216 15.71 14.29 14.05
C LYS A 216 16.82 13.98 13.04
N LEU A 217 16.52 13.21 12.00
CA LEU A 217 17.45 12.94 10.90
C LEU A 217 17.91 14.23 10.22
N LEU A 218 16.95 15.12 9.87
CA LEU A 218 17.25 16.43 9.28
C LEU A 218 18.04 17.33 10.24
N ALA A 219 17.84 17.19 11.54
CA ALA A 219 18.63 17.88 12.57
C ALA A 219 20.03 17.26 12.80
N GLY A 220 20.41 16.22 12.04
CA GLY A 220 21.74 15.60 12.07
C GLY A 220 21.86 14.34 12.92
N VAL A 221 20.76 13.84 13.50
CA VAL A 221 20.75 12.55 14.22
C VAL A 221 20.66 11.42 13.20
N VAL A 222 21.80 11.05 12.62
CA VAL A 222 21.90 10.10 11.50
C VAL A 222 21.41 8.69 11.82
N THR A 223 21.19 8.35 13.09
CA THR A 223 20.64 7.06 13.53
C THR A 223 19.10 7.05 13.60
N SER A 224 18.45 8.21 13.50
CA SER A 224 16.99 8.30 13.47
C SER A 224 16.50 8.03 12.05
N ALA A 225 15.91 6.86 11.84
CA ALA A 225 15.27 6.49 10.58
C ALA A 225 13.75 6.46 10.78
N PRO A 226 12.96 7.11 9.90
CA PRO A 226 11.50 7.00 9.93
C PRO A 226 11.06 5.57 9.56
N ASP A 227 9.84 5.22 9.95
CA ASP A 227 9.24 3.96 9.52
C ASP A 227 8.73 4.07 8.07
N MET A 228 8.82 2.97 7.33
CA MET A 228 8.30 2.88 5.97
C MET A 228 6.76 2.84 5.99
N VAL A 229 6.13 3.51 5.02
CA VAL A 229 4.69 3.43 4.81
C VAL A 229 4.38 2.38 3.77
N LEU A 230 3.44 1.48 4.10
CA LEU A 230 2.92 0.47 3.19
C LEU A 230 1.46 0.79 2.83
N THR A 231 1.14 0.76 1.55
CA THR A 231 -0.24 0.82 1.07
C THR A 231 -0.54 -0.40 0.18
N GLN A 232 -1.81 -0.79 0.13
CA GLN A 232 -2.26 -1.95 -0.64
C GLN A 232 -3.28 -1.53 -1.69
N GLY A 233 -3.35 -2.29 -2.78
CA GLY A 233 -4.32 -2.05 -3.83
C GLY A 233 -4.34 -3.18 -4.86
N ILE A 234 -4.87 -2.89 -6.04
CA ILE A 234 -4.85 -3.80 -7.17
C ILE A 234 -4.27 -3.13 -8.41
N VAL A 235 -3.78 -3.94 -9.36
CA VAL A 235 -3.52 -3.49 -10.73
C VAL A 235 -4.86 -3.21 -11.40
N THR A 236 -5.11 -1.97 -11.79
CA THR A 236 -6.35 -1.56 -12.46
C THR A 236 -6.22 -1.67 -13.98
N VAL A 237 -5.08 -1.27 -14.53
CA VAL A 237 -4.77 -1.32 -15.96
C VAL A 237 -3.27 -1.56 -16.17
N LEU A 238 -2.93 -2.37 -17.16
CA LEU A 238 -1.60 -2.43 -17.75
C LEU A 238 -1.68 -1.78 -19.12
N GLN A 239 -0.82 -0.79 -19.38
CA GLN A 239 -0.82 -0.07 -20.65
C GLN A 239 0.59 0.41 -21.00
N ASP A 240 0.84 0.64 -22.28
CA ASP A 240 2.07 1.27 -22.73
C ASP A 240 1.95 2.80 -22.66
N SER A 241 3.04 3.47 -22.28
CA SER A 241 3.16 4.91 -22.43
C SER A 241 3.37 5.29 -23.90
N PRO A 242 3.16 6.57 -24.28
CA PRO A 242 3.52 7.04 -25.62
C PRO A 242 4.99 6.83 -25.99
N ALA A 243 5.88 6.72 -25.00
CA ALA A 243 7.30 6.42 -25.18
C ALA A 243 7.62 4.92 -25.23
N GLY A 244 6.60 4.05 -25.25
CA GLY A 244 6.76 2.60 -25.38
C GLY A 244 7.15 1.86 -24.10
N ASN A 245 7.05 2.51 -22.93
CA ASN A 245 7.31 1.83 -21.65
C ASN A 245 6.01 1.29 -21.06
N ARG A 246 6.05 0.04 -20.58
CA ARG A 246 4.91 -0.56 -19.86
C ARG A 246 4.70 0.13 -18.52
N MET A 247 3.47 0.54 -18.29
CA MET A 247 3.00 1.20 -17.08
C MET A 247 1.99 0.31 -16.35
N VAL A 248 2.06 0.34 -15.02
CA VAL A 248 1.07 -0.26 -14.12
C VAL A 248 0.25 0.86 -13.51
N LEU A 249 -1.05 0.89 -13.80
CA LEU A 249 -2.00 1.72 -13.08
C LEU A 249 -2.57 0.89 -11.94
N HIS A 250 -2.71 1.52 -10.78
CA HIS A 250 -3.12 0.81 -9.57
C HIS A 250 -3.99 1.67 -8.66
N SER A 251 -4.61 1.00 -7.67
CA SER A 251 -5.45 1.64 -6.68
C SER A 251 -4.76 1.91 -5.34
N ALA A 252 -3.55 1.40 -5.11
CA ALA A 252 -2.83 1.67 -3.85
C ALA A 252 -2.52 3.16 -3.72
N ASP A 253 -2.70 3.70 -2.51
CA ASP A 253 -2.46 5.11 -2.22
C ASP A 253 -0.97 5.41 -2.26
N ILE A 254 -0.56 6.24 -3.24
CA ILE A 254 0.82 6.76 -3.33
C ILE A 254 0.80 8.27 -3.47
N SER A 255 1.60 8.97 -2.67
CA SER A 255 1.81 10.42 -2.73
C SER A 255 3.30 10.74 -3.03
N PRO A 256 3.65 12.02 -3.32
CA PRO A 256 5.05 12.43 -3.42
C PRO A 256 5.89 11.88 -2.27
N GLY A 257 7.11 11.41 -2.58
CA GLY A 257 7.99 10.68 -1.67
C GLY A 257 7.98 9.15 -1.86
N ASN A 258 6.88 8.56 -2.35
CA ASN A 258 6.88 7.14 -2.75
C ASN A 258 7.66 6.86 -4.05
N SER A 259 7.91 7.90 -4.85
CA SER A 259 8.62 7.79 -6.13
C SER A 259 9.97 7.10 -5.94
N GLY A 260 10.21 6.07 -6.74
CA GLY A 260 11.38 5.19 -6.70
C GLY A 260 11.21 3.96 -5.80
N GLY A 261 10.19 3.92 -4.95
CA GLY A 261 9.88 2.79 -4.07
C GLY A 261 9.31 1.59 -4.83
N PRO A 262 9.38 0.38 -4.23
CA PRO A 262 8.93 -0.84 -4.89
C PRO A 262 7.39 -0.97 -4.86
N MET A 263 6.87 -1.59 -5.91
CA MET A 263 5.54 -2.17 -5.95
C MET A 263 5.65 -3.68 -6.09
N THR A 264 5.17 -4.44 -5.10
CA THR A 264 5.28 -5.89 -5.08
C THR A 264 3.95 -6.60 -5.24
N ASP A 265 4.01 -7.85 -5.67
CA ASP A 265 2.90 -8.79 -5.55
C ASP A 265 2.83 -9.46 -4.17
N ARG A 266 1.87 -10.38 -4.00
CA ARG A 266 1.69 -11.19 -2.78
C ARG A 266 2.81 -12.20 -2.50
N CYS A 267 3.77 -12.36 -3.40
CA CYS A 267 4.94 -13.21 -3.23
C CYS A 267 6.19 -12.38 -2.91
N GLY A 268 6.06 -11.06 -2.70
CA GLY A 268 7.17 -10.18 -2.37
C GLY A 268 8.04 -9.80 -3.57
N ARG A 269 7.59 -10.08 -4.79
CA ARG A 269 8.35 -9.77 -6.02
C ARG A 269 7.96 -8.42 -6.56
N VAL A 270 8.95 -7.63 -6.96
CA VAL A 270 8.74 -6.30 -7.55
C VAL A 270 8.18 -6.44 -8.95
N ILE A 271 6.96 -5.94 -9.15
CA ILE A 271 6.27 -5.87 -10.44
C ILE A 271 6.39 -4.49 -11.09
N GLY A 272 6.79 -3.47 -10.32
CA GLY A 272 7.06 -2.12 -10.81
C GLY A 272 7.69 -1.20 -9.78
N VAL A 273 8.05 0.00 -10.24
CA VAL A 273 8.63 1.09 -9.44
C VAL A 273 7.63 2.23 -9.41
N ASN A 274 7.20 2.65 -8.22
CA ASN A 274 6.27 3.78 -8.05
C ASN A 274 6.90 5.03 -8.67
N THR A 275 6.19 5.79 -9.53
CA THR A 275 6.80 6.91 -10.25
C THR A 275 6.03 8.21 -10.09
N PHE A 276 4.79 8.29 -10.59
CA PHE A 276 4.05 9.54 -10.64
C PHE A 276 2.56 9.36 -10.38
N VAL A 277 1.92 10.46 -10.01
CA VAL A 277 0.48 10.57 -9.81
C VAL A 277 -0.05 11.58 -10.81
N LYS A 278 -1.10 11.22 -11.55
CA LYS A 278 -1.83 12.16 -12.39
C LYS A 278 -3.13 12.52 -11.70
N THR A 279 -3.34 13.79 -11.43
CA THR A 279 -4.59 14.32 -10.87
C THR A 279 -5.32 15.16 -11.90
N SER A 280 -6.63 15.02 -11.97
CA SER A 280 -7.54 15.90 -12.71
C SER A 280 -8.50 16.53 -11.70
N SER A 281 -8.34 17.83 -11.43
CA SER A 281 -9.18 18.57 -10.49
C SER A 281 -10.63 18.66 -10.98
N GLU A 282 -10.82 18.88 -12.29
CA GLU A 282 -12.13 18.96 -12.93
C GLU A 282 -12.91 17.65 -12.82
N GLN A 283 -12.22 16.52 -12.96
CA GLN A 283 -12.84 15.19 -12.91
C GLN A 283 -12.81 14.58 -11.50
N GLN A 284 -12.12 15.22 -10.55
CA GLN A 284 -11.79 14.67 -9.22
C GLN A 284 -11.19 13.25 -9.29
N VAL A 285 -10.38 12.99 -10.32
CA VAL A 285 -9.74 11.69 -10.54
C VAL A 285 -8.27 11.78 -10.17
N ARG A 286 -7.79 10.78 -9.43
CA ARG A 286 -6.38 10.54 -9.15
C ARG A 286 -5.99 9.17 -9.70
N LEU A 287 -4.99 9.16 -10.58
CA LEU A 287 -4.44 7.96 -11.19
C LEU A 287 -3.00 7.78 -10.69
N ASN A 288 -2.73 6.59 -10.17
CA ASN A 288 -1.43 6.24 -9.63
C ASN A 288 -0.70 5.34 -10.64
N PHE A 289 0.55 5.68 -10.94
CA PHE A 289 1.35 4.99 -11.95
C PHE A 289 2.67 4.48 -11.37
N ALA A 290 3.01 3.25 -11.75
CA ALA A 290 4.32 2.68 -11.60
C ALA A 290 4.89 2.27 -12.97
N LEU A 291 6.19 2.43 -13.17
CA LEU A 291 6.89 1.84 -14.31
C LEU A 291 7.00 0.33 -14.07
N LYS A 292 6.59 -0.48 -15.05
CA LYS A 292 6.61 -1.94 -14.93
C LYS A 292 8.03 -2.48 -14.94
N SER A 293 8.29 -3.53 -14.16
CA SER A 293 9.62 -4.15 -13.98
C SER A 293 10.32 -4.59 -15.26
N ASP A 294 9.62 -4.77 -16.39
CA ASP A 294 10.21 -5.15 -17.68
C ASP A 294 11.30 -4.16 -18.11
N SER A 295 10.98 -2.87 -18.00
CA SER A 295 11.89 -1.79 -18.37
C SER A 295 13.03 -1.64 -17.35
N LEU A 296 12.75 -1.89 -16.07
CA LEU A 296 13.77 -1.91 -15.03
C LEU A 296 14.78 -3.04 -15.24
N LEU A 297 14.31 -4.26 -15.55
CA LEU A 297 15.17 -5.40 -15.85
C LEU A 297 16.07 -5.11 -17.05
N ALA A 298 15.54 -4.47 -18.10
CA ALA A 298 16.34 -4.05 -19.25
C ALA A 298 17.41 -3.01 -18.88
N PHE A 299 17.05 -2.01 -18.05
CA PHE A 299 17.98 -1.02 -17.52
C PHE A 299 19.11 -1.66 -16.71
N LEU A 300 18.79 -2.56 -15.77
CA LEU A 300 19.78 -3.24 -14.92
C LEU A 300 20.70 -4.15 -15.74
N ALA A 301 20.15 -4.88 -16.71
CA ALA A 301 20.94 -5.70 -17.63
C ALA A 301 21.95 -4.86 -18.43
N ALA A 302 21.55 -3.67 -18.89
CA ALA A 302 22.45 -2.75 -19.60
C ALA A 302 23.61 -2.23 -18.72
N GLN A 303 23.47 -2.28 -17.39
CA GLN A 303 24.52 -1.93 -16.42
C GLN A 303 25.32 -3.15 -15.93
N ASN A 304 25.13 -4.33 -16.54
CA ASN A 304 25.73 -5.61 -16.12
C ASN A 304 25.35 -6.01 -14.69
N VAL A 305 24.14 -5.65 -14.25
CA VAL A 305 23.60 -6.05 -12.95
C VAL A 305 22.68 -7.25 -13.16
N HIS A 306 23.08 -8.40 -12.60
CA HIS A 306 22.28 -9.62 -12.60
C HIS A 306 21.42 -9.68 -11.34
N ILE A 307 20.11 -9.82 -11.52
CA ILE A 307 19.12 -9.85 -10.45
C ILE A 307 18.44 -11.22 -10.42
N ASP A 308 17.99 -11.62 -9.24
CA ASP A 308 17.08 -12.75 -9.07
C ASP A 308 15.71 -12.43 -9.70
N GLN A 309 15.52 -12.90 -10.93
CA GLN A 309 14.26 -12.77 -11.65
C GLN A 309 13.40 -14.01 -11.40
N GLN A 310 12.24 -13.81 -10.80
CA GLN A 310 11.33 -14.88 -10.41
C GLN A 310 10.01 -14.74 -11.18
N ASP A 311 9.86 -15.45 -12.31
CA ASP A 311 8.66 -15.35 -13.17
C ASP A 311 7.61 -16.43 -12.89
N ALA A 312 7.88 -17.36 -11.97
CA ALA A 312 6.94 -18.43 -11.64
C ALA A 312 5.58 -17.89 -11.14
N PRO A 313 4.44 -18.55 -11.43
CA PRO A 313 3.14 -18.08 -10.95
C PRO A 313 3.07 -17.94 -9.41
N CYS A 314 2.55 -16.81 -8.93
CA CYS A 314 2.31 -16.55 -7.50
C CYS A 314 0.97 -17.14 -7.06
N LEU A 315 0.92 -18.47 -6.95
CA LEU A 315 -0.28 -19.20 -6.57
C LEU A 315 -0.41 -19.27 -5.04
N SER A 316 -1.64 -19.24 -4.54
CA SER A 316 -1.85 -19.59 -3.14
C SER A 316 -1.51 -21.06 -2.94
N SER A 317 -0.70 -21.40 -1.94
CA SER A 317 -0.89 -22.71 -1.31
C SER A 317 -2.36 -22.80 -0.88
N ALA A 318 -2.98 -23.95 -1.09
CA ALA A 318 -4.39 -24.23 -0.84
C ALA A 318 -4.92 -23.56 0.47
N PRO A 319 -6.18 -23.12 0.51
CA PRO A 319 -6.69 -22.33 1.62
C PRO A 319 -6.63 -23.11 2.94
N ALA A 320 -6.39 -22.36 4.02
CA ALA A 320 -6.56 -22.77 5.42
C ALA A 320 -7.94 -23.42 5.75
N ASN A 321 -8.86 -23.45 4.78
CA ASN A 321 -10.14 -24.12 4.84
C ASN A 321 -10.07 -25.63 5.09
N GLN A 322 -8.93 -26.32 4.91
CA GLN A 322 -8.85 -27.74 5.29
C GLN A 322 -8.67 -27.94 6.80
N ALA A 323 -8.01 -27.00 7.50
CA ALA A 323 -7.90 -27.01 8.95
C ALA A 323 -9.18 -26.47 9.61
N GLU A 324 -9.76 -25.38 9.09
CA GLU A 324 -11.04 -24.86 9.59
C GLU A 324 -12.24 -25.77 9.25
N ALA A 325 -12.19 -26.54 8.16
CA ALA A 325 -13.22 -27.55 7.89
C ALA A 325 -13.10 -28.74 8.85
N ALA A 326 -11.88 -29.15 9.23
CA ALA A 326 -11.68 -30.20 10.23
C ALA A 326 -12.19 -29.77 11.61
N GLU A 327 -11.87 -28.55 12.05
CA GLU A 327 -12.38 -28.01 13.33
C GLU A 327 -13.90 -27.76 13.31
N ARG A 328 -14.48 -27.32 12.18
CA ARG A 328 -15.94 -27.20 12.03
C ARG A 328 -16.64 -28.55 11.95
N HIS A 329 -15.98 -29.61 11.47
CA HIS A 329 -16.51 -30.97 11.48
C HIS A 329 -16.49 -31.57 12.89
N GLU A 330 -15.44 -31.30 13.66
CA GLU A 330 -15.32 -31.75 15.05
C GLU A 330 -16.32 -31.02 15.97
N ALA A 331 -16.47 -29.70 15.80
CA ALA A 331 -17.48 -28.90 16.51
C ALA A 331 -18.93 -29.30 16.15
N LYS A 332 -19.23 -29.63 14.88
CA LYS A 332 -20.55 -30.15 14.48
C LYS A 332 -20.84 -31.57 14.98
N SER A 333 -19.81 -32.36 15.29
CA SER A 333 -19.99 -33.67 15.92
C SER A 333 -20.31 -33.54 17.42
N ALA A 334 -19.73 -32.54 18.09
CA ALA A 334 -20.00 -32.24 19.50
C ALA A 334 -21.40 -31.61 19.70
N ASP A 335 -21.86 -30.78 18.76
CA ASP A 335 -23.16 -30.11 18.85
C ASP A 335 -24.35 -31.06 18.58
N ARG A 336 -24.13 -32.18 17.88
CA ARG A 336 -25.13 -33.26 17.74
C ARG A 336 -25.38 -34.02 19.03
N LEU A 337 -24.50 -33.94 20.03
CA LEU A 337 -24.72 -34.54 21.35
C LEU A 337 -25.52 -33.63 22.31
N HIS A 338 -25.73 -32.35 22.00
CA HIS A 338 -26.40 -31.41 22.92
C HIS A 338 -27.87 -31.09 22.57
N CYS A 339 -28.41 -31.64 21.48
CA CYS A 339 -29.85 -31.56 21.15
C CYS A 339 -30.55 -32.93 21.21
N GLY A 340 -30.06 -33.83 22.05
CA GLY A 340 -30.74 -35.09 22.36
C GLY A 340 -31.33 -35.06 23.77
N HIS A 341 -32.46 -34.37 23.95
CA HIS A 341 -33.54 -34.70 24.89
C HIS A 341 -34.78 -33.85 24.60
#